data_AF-A0A7C8YEP2-F1
#
_entry.id   AF-A0A7C8YEP2-F1
#
_cell.length_a   1.000
_cell.length_b   1.000
_cell.length_c   1.000
_cell.angle_alpha   90.00
_cell.angle_beta   90.00
_cell.angle_gamma   90.00
#
_symmetry.space_group_name_H-M   'P 1'
#
loop_
_entity.id
_entity.type
_entity.pdbx_description
1 polymer ?
#
loop_
_entity_poly.entity_id
_entity_poly.type
_entity_poly.pdbx_seq_one_letter_code
_entity_poly.pdbx_strand_id
1 'polypeptide(L)'
;MEFNCSDINVWKEALSSYSSRILSLDKPNLPSLDEFYRTELPSRLHARLPEPYLTKSELHSLMQWKLTRGKYRPRLLGFVSSLDEESVKSASKKAFLALPDVSKAVSELTVLKGVGPATASAVLAAFDPAVAPFMSDEAMNAVLGNSKDYSLKQYLELAKKLQEKAEKLSSEDEPFTASDVERALWSSAVGAKLDRLSQKPNSRANPKISCKRKRCC
;
A
#
# COMPACT_ATOMS: atom_id res chain seq x y z
N MET A 1 -13.03 -2.66 9.95
CA MET A 1 -12.20 -2.79 11.15
C MET A 1 -11.66 -1.44 11.52
N GLU A 2 -11.78 -1.05 12.79
CA GLU A 2 -11.20 0.19 13.32
C GLU A 2 -9.80 -0.05 13.88
N PHE A 3 -8.92 0.94 13.82
CA PHE A 3 -7.53 0.81 14.30
C PHE A 3 -7.43 0.48 15.80
N ASN A 4 -8.39 0.96 16.60
CA ASN A 4 -8.42 0.73 18.05
C ASN A 4 -8.90 -0.69 18.44
N CYS A 5 -9.36 -1.51 17.48
CA CYS A 5 -9.81 -2.88 17.74
C CYS A 5 -8.69 -3.72 18.38
N SER A 6 -8.94 -4.30 19.55
CA SER A 6 -7.99 -5.16 20.27
C SER A 6 -8.14 -6.65 19.98
N ASP A 7 -9.19 -7.06 19.25
CA ASP A 7 -9.42 -8.47 18.92
C ASP A 7 -8.48 -8.93 17.81
N ILE A 8 -7.50 -9.75 18.16
CA ILE A 8 -6.49 -10.29 17.25
C ILE A 8 -7.11 -11.10 16.10
N ASN A 9 -8.25 -11.77 16.31
CA ASN A 9 -8.88 -12.58 15.28
C ASN A 9 -9.38 -11.72 14.12
N VAL A 10 -9.89 -10.52 14.43
CA VAL A 10 -10.32 -9.55 13.41
C VAL A 10 -9.14 -9.08 12.57
N TRP A 11 -7.97 -8.87 13.19
CA TRP A 11 -6.73 -8.50 12.47
C TRP A 11 -6.25 -9.63 11.57
N LYS A 12 -6.26 -10.88 12.06
CA LYS A 12 -5.89 -12.07 11.29
C LYS A 12 -6.83 -12.31 10.12
N GLU A 13 -8.14 -12.17 10.33
CA GLU A 13 -9.14 -12.31 9.26
C GLU A 13 -8.95 -11.24 8.18
N ALA A 14 -8.73 -9.99 8.60
CA ALA A 14 -8.46 -8.90 7.67
C ALA A 14 -7.17 -9.15 6.87
N LEU A 15 -6.10 -9.61 7.52
CA LEU A 15 -4.83 -9.90 6.86
C LEU A 15 -4.94 -11.11 5.89
N SER A 16 -5.56 -12.22 6.32
CA SER A 16 -5.76 -13.40 5.48
C SER A 16 -6.67 -13.13 4.27
N SER A 17 -7.56 -12.15 4.37
CA SER A 17 -8.37 -11.68 3.25
C SER A 17 -7.58 -10.90 2.19
N TYR A 18 -6.34 -10.47 2.45
CA TYR A 18 -5.59 -9.56 1.57
C TYR A 18 -5.51 -10.07 0.12
N SER A 19 -5.13 -11.33 -0.08
CA SER A 19 -4.98 -11.91 -1.43
C SER A 19 -6.31 -11.95 -2.19
N SER A 20 -7.41 -12.27 -1.52
CA SER A 20 -8.73 -12.24 -2.15
C SER A 20 -9.17 -10.81 -2.49
N ARG A 21 -8.81 -9.81 -1.67
CA ARG A 21 -9.04 -8.38 -1.98
C ARG A 21 -8.27 -7.92 -3.21
N ILE A 22 -7.01 -8.34 -3.36
CA ILE A 22 -6.20 -8.03 -4.55
C ILE A 22 -6.87 -8.55 -5.82
N LEU A 23 -7.36 -9.79 -5.80
CA LEU A 23 -8.06 -10.39 -6.95
C LEU A 23 -9.41 -9.69 -7.23
N SER A 24 -10.13 -9.30 -6.18
CA SER A 24 -11.46 -8.68 -6.29
C SER A 24 -11.44 -7.26 -6.88
N LEU A 25 -10.27 -6.63 -7.02
CA LEU A 25 -10.15 -5.29 -7.61
C LEU A 25 -10.24 -5.27 -9.14
N ASP A 26 -10.26 -6.44 -9.79
CA ASP A 26 -10.38 -6.62 -11.26
C ASP A 26 -9.35 -5.78 -12.05
N LYS A 27 -8.10 -5.80 -11.58
CA LYS A 27 -6.96 -5.12 -12.21
C LYS A 27 -6.00 -6.19 -12.74
N PRO A 28 -5.94 -6.44 -14.06
CA PRO A 28 -5.26 -7.62 -14.62
C PRO A 28 -3.81 -7.81 -14.17
N ASN A 29 -3.05 -6.73 -14.08
CA ASN A 29 -1.62 -6.79 -13.74
C ASN A 29 -1.36 -6.70 -12.22
N LEU A 30 -2.37 -6.41 -11.40
CA LEU A 30 -2.17 -6.20 -9.97
C LEU A 30 -1.71 -7.47 -9.24
N PRO A 31 -2.29 -8.66 -9.47
CA PRO A 31 -1.86 -9.87 -8.76
C PRO A 31 -0.38 -10.19 -8.99
N SER A 32 0.11 -10.11 -10.24
CA SER A 32 1.52 -10.35 -10.56
C SER A 32 2.45 -9.27 -9.98
N LEU A 33 2.02 -8.00 -10.02
CA LEU A 33 2.78 -6.89 -9.43
C LEU A 33 2.85 -7.01 -7.90
N ASP A 34 1.78 -7.49 -7.28
CA ASP A 34 1.68 -7.68 -5.83
C ASP A 34 2.50 -8.87 -5.35
N GLU A 35 2.52 -9.96 -6.12
CA GLU A 35 3.42 -11.08 -5.87
C GLU A 35 4.88 -10.64 -5.96
N PHE A 36 5.25 -9.94 -7.04
CA PHE A 36 6.59 -9.34 -7.15
C PHE A 36 6.95 -8.47 -5.94
N TYR A 37 6.06 -7.59 -5.50
CA TYR A 37 6.32 -6.68 -4.39
C TYR A 37 6.42 -7.40 -3.03
N ARG A 38 5.58 -8.40 -2.77
CA ARG A 38 5.51 -9.06 -1.45
C ARG A 38 6.49 -10.21 -1.28
N THR A 39 6.91 -10.87 -2.36
CA THR A 39 7.72 -12.10 -2.26
C THR A 39 9.04 -11.92 -2.99
N GLU A 40 9.03 -11.70 -4.29
CA GLU A 40 10.25 -11.67 -5.10
C GLU A 40 11.19 -10.52 -4.71
N LEU A 41 10.65 -9.31 -4.54
CA LEU A 41 11.46 -8.12 -4.27
C LEU A 41 12.16 -8.21 -2.91
N PRO A 42 11.47 -8.51 -1.78
CA PRO A 42 12.13 -8.76 -0.51
C PRO A 42 13.23 -9.82 -0.62
N SER A 43 12.96 -10.95 -1.27
CA SER A 43 13.97 -12.01 -1.44
C SER A 43 15.20 -11.52 -2.20
N ARG A 44 15.03 -10.75 -3.28
CA ARG A 44 16.13 -10.17 -4.06
C ARG A 44 16.94 -9.15 -3.27
N LEU A 45 16.29 -8.32 -2.45
CA LEU A 45 16.97 -7.34 -1.61
C LEU A 45 17.84 -8.04 -0.54
N HIS A 46 17.28 -9.04 0.14
CA HIS A 46 18.01 -9.78 1.18
C HIS A 46 19.12 -10.66 0.60
N ALA A 47 18.97 -11.19 -0.61
CA ALA A 47 20.03 -11.92 -1.30
C ALA A 47 21.27 -11.06 -1.64
N ARG A 48 21.15 -9.73 -1.58
CA ARG A 48 22.26 -8.77 -1.82
C ARG A 48 22.94 -8.30 -0.53
N LEU A 49 22.55 -8.81 0.63
CA LEU A 49 23.23 -8.48 1.89
C LEU A 49 24.72 -8.87 1.82
N PRO A 50 25.62 -8.09 2.44
CA PRO A 50 25.37 -6.98 3.37
C PRO A 50 25.12 -5.61 2.69
N GLU A 51 25.12 -5.54 1.36
CA GLU A 51 24.97 -4.29 0.61
C GLU A 51 23.70 -4.29 -0.25
N PRO A 52 22.51 -4.29 0.36
CA PRO A 52 21.25 -4.34 -0.37
C PRO A 52 21.06 -3.06 -1.20
N TYR A 53 20.44 -3.20 -2.36
CA TYR A 53 20.11 -2.08 -3.24
C TYR A 53 18.92 -2.44 -4.13
N LEU A 54 18.21 -1.43 -4.61
CA LEU A 54 17.26 -1.54 -5.70
C LEU A 54 17.92 -1.29 -7.05
N THR A 55 17.52 -2.05 -8.05
CA THR A 55 17.76 -1.69 -9.45
C THR A 55 16.68 -0.73 -9.95
N LYS A 56 16.94 -0.02 -11.05
CA LYS A 56 15.92 0.86 -11.66
C LYS A 56 14.68 0.08 -12.10
N SER A 57 14.90 -1.12 -12.65
CA SER A 57 13.80 -2.01 -13.07
C SER A 57 12.91 -2.40 -11.90
N GLU A 58 13.50 -2.76 -10.76
CA GLU A 58 12.74 -3.10 -9.55
C GLU A 58 11.97 -1.90 -8.99
N LEU A 59 12.59 -0.71 -8.97
CA LEU A 59 11.90 0.52 -8.56
C LEU A 59 10.73 0.85 -9.50
N HIS A 60 10.89 0.61 -10.80
CA HIS A 60 9.83 0.79 -11.78
C HIS A 60 8.65 -0.17 -11.54
N SER A 61 8.91 -1.46 -11.35
CA SER A 61 7.90 -2.46 -11.03
C SER A 61 7.19 -2.17 -9.70
N LEU A 62 7.92 -1.75 -8.68
CA LEU A 62 7.34 -1.31 -7.39
C LEU A 62 6.44 -0.08 -7.57
N MET A 63 6.86 0.90 -8.39
CA MET A 63 6.02 2.05 -8.71
C MET A 63 4.75 1.63 -9.46
N GLN A 64 4.85 0.70 -10.41
CA GLN A 64 3.69 0.14 -11.11
C GLN A 64 2.73 -0.54 -10.13
N TRP A 65 3.24 -1.37 -9.21
CA TRP A 65 2.45 -1.98 -8.13
C TRP A 65 1.72 -0.90 -7.33
N LYS A 66 2.45 0.09 -6.80
CA LYS A 66 1.89 1.15 -5.95
C LYS A 66 0.79 1.95 -6.64
N LEU A 67 0.99 2.31 -7.92
CA LEU A 67 0.01 3.07 -8.69
C LEU A 67 -1.20 2.22 -9.11
N THR A 68 -1.01 0.91 -9.25
CA THR A 68 -2.09 -0.02 -9.59
C THR A 68 -2.91 -0.38 -8.36
N ARG A 69 -2.28 -0.60 -7.19
CA ARG A 69 -2.94 -0.86 -5.90
C ARG A 69 -3.72 0.37 -5.42
N GLY A 70 -3.08 1.54 -5.47
CA GLY A 70 -3.62 2.81 -4.99
C GLY A 70 -4.15 3.74 -6.09
N LYS A 71 -3.88 5.04 -5.92
CA LYS A 71 -4.28 6.09 -6.88
C LYS A 71 -3.32 6.16 -8.06
N TYR A 72 -3.83 5.88 -9.25
CA TYR A 72 -3.05 5.89 -10.49
C TYR A 72 -2.60 7.32 -10.87
N ARG A 73 -1.28 7.51 -11.03
CA ARG A 73 -0.64 8.79 -11.41
C ARG A 73 0.50 8.52 -12.41
N PRO A 74 0.22 8.41 -13.71
CA PRO A 74 1.15 7.88 -14.71
C PRO A 74 2.44 8.72 -14.86
N ARG A 75 2.39 10.03 -14.57
CA ARG A 75 3.57 10.91 -14.60
C ARG A 75 4.70 10.41 -13.69
N LEU A 76 4.40 9.71 -12.60
CA LEU A 76 5.42 9.20 -11.68
C LEU A 76 6.26 8.08 -12.32
N LEU A 77 5.68 7.26 -13.19
CA LEU A 77 6.43 6.25 -13.94
C LEU A 77 7.45 6.90 -14.86
N GLY A 78 7.07 7.98 -15.56
CA GLY A 78 7.98 8.72 -16.42
C GLY A 78 9.22 9.24 -15.69
N PHE A 79 9.08 9.69 -14.44
CA PHE A 79 10.24 10.10 -13.64
C PHE A 79 11.15 8.93 -13.31
N VAL A 80 10.60 7.80 -12.87
CA VAL A 80 11.38 6.59 -12.53
C VAL A 80 12.11 6.03 -13.77
N SER A 81 11.45 6.02 -14.93
CA SER A 81 12.08 5.57 -16.18
C SER A 81 13.28 6.42 -16.60
N SER A 82 13.25 7.72 -16.28
CA SER A 82 14.34 8.66 -16.56
C SER A 82 15.44 8.70 -15.50
N LEU A 83 15.33 7.93 -14.41
CA LEU A 83 16.40 7.86 -13.41
C LEU A 83 17.61 7.09 -13.97
N ASP A 84 18.78 7.44 -13.44
CA ASP A 84 20.01 6.71 -13.64
C ASP A 84 20.10 5.49 -12.71
N GLU A 85 20.67 4.38 -13.20
CA GLU A 85 20.75 3.11 -12.46
C GLU A 85 21.60 3.26 -11.18
N GLU A 86 22.76 3.91 -11.30
CA GLU A 86 23.70 4.06 -10.18
C GLU A 86 23.14 5.01 -9.11
N SER A 87 22.39 6.03 -9.52
CA SER A 87 21.65 6.90 -8.60
C SER A 87 20.62 6.12 -7.77
N VAL A 88 19.86 5.21 -8.40
CA VAL A 88 18.86 4.38 -7.70
C VAL A 88 19.55 3.43 -6.71
N LYS A 89 20.63 2.75 -7.13
CA LYS A 89 21.39 1.86 -6.26
C LYS A 89 22.01 2.60 -5.08
N SER A 90 22.66 3.74 -5.33
CA SER A 90 23.32 4.53 -4.29
C SER A 90 22.34 5.03 -3.23
N ALA A 91 21.21 5.62 -3.66
CA ALA A 91 20.18 6.12 -2.76
C ALA A 91 19.54 4.99 -1.92
N SER A 92 19.18 3.88 -2.57
CA SER A 92 18.57 2.73 -1.87
C SER A 92 19.52 2.06 -0.89
N LYS A 93 20.79 1.88 -1.25
CA LYS A 93 21.81 1.33 -0.35
C LYS A 93 21.98 2.19 0.91
N LYS A 94 22.10 3.51 0.76
CA LYS A 94 22.16 4.44 1.91
C LYS A 94 20.90 4.38 2.77
N ALA A 95 19.74 4.28 2.14
CA ALA A 95 18.46 4.21 2.84
C ALA A 95 18.33 2.93 3.68
N PHE A 96 18.69 1.78 3.12
CA PHE A 96 18.65 0.51 3.85
C PHE A 96 19.65 0.48 5.01
N LEU A 97 20.86 1.03 4.81
CA LEU A 97 21.86 1.17 5.87
C LEU A 97 21.47 2.19 6.96
N ALA A 98 20.55 3.10 6.67
CA ALA A 98 20.08 4.08 7.65
C ALA A 98 19.05 3.49 8.63
N LEU A 99 18.44 2.34 8.33
CA LEU A 99 17.51 1.70 9.25
C LEU A 99 18.25 1.26 10.54
N PRO A 100 17.61 1.37 11.72
CA PRO A 100 16.19 1.64 11.95
C PRO A 100 15.77 3.14 11.95
N ASP A 101 16.65 4.08 11.59
CA ASP A 101 16.27 5.50 11.44
C ASP A 101 15.45 5.72 10.15
N VAL A 102 14.13 5.57 10.30
CA VAL A 102 13.15 5.74 9.21
C VAL A 102 13.19 7.14 8.60
N SER A 103 13.45 8.17 9.40
CA SER A 103 13.48 9.56 8.93
C SER A 103 14.65 9.78 7.97
N LYS A 104 15.83 9.31 8.36
CA LYS A 104 17.02 9.34 7.53
C LYS A 104 16.86 8.45 6.29
N ALA A 105 16.35 7.23 6.46
CA ALA A 105 16.14 6.29 5.35
C ALA A 105 15.21 6.86 4.26
N VAL A 106 14.11 7.53 4.65
CA VAL A 106 13.24 8.22 3.68
C VAL A 106 13.97 9.37 3.00
N SER A 107 14.72 10.16 3.76
CA SER A 107 15.46 11.31 3.23
C SER A 107 16.43 10.89 2.12
N GLU A 108 17.16 9.78 2.32
CA GLU A 108 18.07 9.20 1.32
C GLU A 108 17.35 8.78 0.02
N LEU A 109 16.10 8.31 0.09
CA LEU A 109 15.32 7.93 -1.10
C LEU A 109 14.65 9.12 -1.79
N THR A 110 14.27 10.16 -1.03
CA THR A 110 13.56 11.33 -1.59
C THR A 110 14.41 12.25 -2.44
N VAL A 111 15.72 12.00 -2.53
CA VAL A 111 16.62 12.65 -3.49
C VAL A 111 16.30 12.23 -4.94
N LEU A 112 15.68 11.06 -5.12
CA LEU A 112 15.30 10.55 -6.44
C LEU A 112 14.04 11.25 -6.95
N LYS A 113 14.12 11.84 -8.15
CA LYS A 113 12.97 12.49 -8.77
C LYS A 113 11.80 11.50 -8.94
N GLY A 114 10.62 11.89 -8.46
CA GLY A 114 9.42 11.04 -8.50
C GLY A 114 9.27 10.08 -7.31
N VAL A 115 10.26 10.02 -6.41
CA VAL A 115 10.19 9.29 -5.15
C VAL A 115 9.93 10.29 -4.02
N GLY A 116 8.69 10.33 -3.52
CA GLY A 116 8.33 11.05 -2.30
C GLY A 116 8.22 10.10 -1.10
N PRO A 117 7.88 10.59 0.12
CA PRO A 117 7.76 9.76 1.32
C PRO A 117 6.86 8.54 1.14
N ALA A 118 5.74 8.67 0.44
CA ALA A 118 4.87 7.55 0.14
C ALA A 118 5.54 6.45 -0.70
N THR A 119 6.35 6.81 -1.71
CA THR A 119 7.08 5.81 -2.51
C THR A 119 8.28 5.27 -1.74
N ALA A 120 9.00 6.12 -1.01
CA ALA A 120 10.10 5.71 -0.15
C ALA A 120 9.64 4.68 0.89
N SER A 121 8.48 4.88 1.52
CA SER A 121 7.91 3.90 2.45
C SER A 121 7.64 2.52 1.83
N ALA A 122 7.27 2.45 0.54
CA ALA A 122 7.09 1.15 -0.14
C ALA A 122 8.42 0.44 -0.35
N VAL A 123 9.46 1.20 -0.71
CA VAL A 123 10.82 0.67 -0.85
C VAL A 123 11.32 0.13 0.49
N LEU A 124 11.14 0.89 1.57
CA LEU A 124 11.58 0.48 2.89
C LEU A 124 10.76 -0.70 3.42
N ALA A 125 9.44 -0.74 3.20
CA ALA A 125 8.58 -1.84 3.62
C ALA A 125 8.91 -3.17 2.93
N ALA A 126 9.40 -3.12 1.68
CA ALA A 126 9.86 -4.33 0.99
C ALA A 126 11.19 -4.87 1.56
N PHE A 127 11.99 -4.02 2.21
CA PHE A 127 13.25 -4.41 2.83
C PHE A 127 13.09 -4.78 4.30
N ASP A 128 12.49 -3.92 5.11
CA ASP A 128 12.27 -4.14 6.54
C ASP A 128 10.79 -3.86 6.89
N PRO A 129 9.92 -4.87 6.73
CA PRO A 129 8.48 -4.71 6.96
C PRO A 129 8.11 -4.50 8.43
N ALA A 130 9.00 -4.84 9.36
CA ALA A 130 8.80 -4.65 10.80
C ALA A 130 9.02 -3.19 11.20
N VAL A 131 10.06 -2.55 10.64
CA VAL A 131 10.44 -1.17 11.00
C VAL A 131 9.71 -0.13 10.15
N ALA A 132 9.59 -0.33 8.84
CA ALA A 132 9.17 0.71 7.92
C ALA A 132 7.92 0.31 7.10
N PRO A 133 6.71 0.39 7.67
CA PRO A 133 5.49 0.00 6.95
C PRO A 133 5.17 0.92 5.78
N PHE A 134 4.38 0.43 4.83
CA PHE A 134 3.97 1.25 3.68
C PHE A 134 2.97 2.36 4.07
N MET A 135 3.15 3.56 3.53
CA MET A 135 2.25 4.71 3.72
C MET A 135 1.03 4.64 2.77
N SER A 136 0.11 3.71 3.00
CA SER A 136 -1.15 3.63 2.23
C SER A 136 -2.18 4.66 2.69
N ASP A 137 -3.05 5.08 1.76
CA ASP A 137 -4.13 6.03 2.05
C ASP A 137 -5.11 5.46 3.09
N GLU A 138 -5.36 4.15 3.04
CA GLU A 138 -6.22 3.40 3.96
C GLU A 138 -5.65 3.39 5.38
N ALA A 139 -4.36 3.11 5.54
CA ALA A 139 -3.70 3.14 6.85
C ALA A 139 -3.61 4.58 7.40
N MET A 140 -3.23 5.54 6.57
CA MET A 140 -3.22 6.97 6.92
C MET A 140 -4.60 7.43 7.43
N ASN A 141 -5.67 7.10 6.70
CA ASN A 141 -7.03 7.44 7.09
C ASN A 141 -7.43 6.78 8.40
N ALA A 142 -7.14 5.49 8.57
CA ALA A 142 -7.53 4.73 9.76
C ALA A 142 -6.79 5.16 11.03
N VAL A 143 -5.52 5.58 10.90
CA VAL A 143 -4.64 5.85 12.05
C VAL A 143 -4.57 7.34 12.40
N LEU A 144 -4.58 8.21 11.37
CA LEU A 144 -4.38 9.66 11.53
C LEU A 144 -5.62 10.48 11.16
N GLY A 145 -6.70 9.85 10.69
CA GLY A 145 -7.93 10.53 10.27
C GLY A 145 -7.76 11.42 9.02
N ASN A 146 -6.62 11.31 8.32
CA ASN A 146 -6.32 12.08 7.13
C ASN A 146 -5.63 11.20 6.08
N SER A 147 -5.88 11.45 4.79
CA SER A 147 -5.36 10.63 3.66
C SER A 147 -4.76 11.47 2.53
N LYS A 148 -4.46 12.74 2.79
CA LYS A 148 -4.02 13.70 1.75
C LYS A 148 -2.65 14.31 2.02
N ASP A 149 -2.13 14.17 3.23
CA ASP A 149 -0.82 14.70 3.63
C ASP A 149 0.23 13.59 3.56
N TYR A 150 1.05 13.64 2.51
CA TYR A 150 2.14 12.69 2.26
C TYR A 150 3.50 13.22 2.73
N SER A 151 3.52 14.10 3.74
CA SER A 151 4.75 14.61 4.32
C SER A 151 5.50 13.54 5.13
N LEU A 152 6.81 13.74 5.28
CA LEU A 152 7.65 12.89 6.13
C LEU A 152 7.13 12.84 7.57
N LYS A 153 6.66 13.98 8.10
CA LYS A 153 6.12 14.07 9.46
C LYS A 153 4.95 13.10 9.69
N GLN A 154 3.98 13.07 8.77
CA GLN A 154 2.85 12.15 8.89
C GLN A 154 3.30 10.70 8.75
N TYR A 155 4.24 10.43 7.86
CA TYR A 155 4.77 9.08 7.68
C TYR A 155 5.43 8.55 8.96
N LEU A 156 6.25 9.36 9.64
CA LEU A 156 6.89 8.96 10.89
C LEU A 156 5.87 8.69 11.99
N GLU A 157 4.83 9.53 12.10
CA GLU A 157 3.74 9.31 13.05
C GLU A 157 2.95 8.03 12.73
N LEU A 158 2.67 7.76 11.45
CA LEU A 158 2.03 6.52 11.00
C LEU A 158 2.89 5.31 11.35
N ALA A 159 4.18 5.32 10.96
CA ALA A 159 5.10 4.21 11.17
C ALA A 159 5.20 3.85 12.65
N LYS A 160 5.37 4.86 13.52
CA LYS A 160 5.40 4.68 14.97
C LYS A 160 4.12 3.99 15.49
N LYS A 161 2.94 4.48 15.12
CA LYS A 161 1.67 3.90 15.58
C LYS A 161 1.45 2.48 15.08
N LEU A 162 1.87 2.18 13.86
CA LEU A 162 1.77 0.82 13.31
C LEU A 162 2.75 -0.14 13.99
N GLN A 163 3.96 0.29 14.33
CA GLN A 163 4.91 -0.49 15.13
C GLN A 163 4.34 -0.80 16.52
N GLU A 164 3.88 0.23 17.25
CA GLU A 164 3.24 0.04 18.57
C GLU A 164 2.02 -0.89 18.50
N LYS A 165 1.26 -0.84 17.41
CA LYS A 165 0.12 -1.72 17.20
C LYS A 165 0.57 -3.16 16.94
N ALA A 166 1.59 -3.34 16.11
CA ALA A 166 2.16 -4.64 15.81
C ALA A 166 2.70 -5.32 17.08
N GLU A 167 3.41 -4.57 17.93
CA GLU A 167 3.88 -5.05 19.24
C GLU A 167 2.72 -5.51 20.13
N LYS A 168 1.62 -4.73 20.20
CA LYS A 168 0.43 -5.09 20.99
C LYS A 168 -0.32 -6.32 20.46
N LEU A 169 -0.24 -6.59 19.15
CA LEU A 169 -0.91 -7.72 18.51
C LEU A 169 -0.03 -8.98 18.48
N SER A 170 1.29 -8.82 18.60
CA SER A 170 2.25 -9.92 18.52
C SER A 170 2.19 -10.78 19.78
N SER A 171 2.32 -12.09 19.59
CA SER A 171 2.65 -13.08 20.62
C SER A 171 3.94 -13.81 20.24
N GLU A 172 4.49 -14.62 21.15
CA GLU A 172 5.71 -15.41 20.88
C GLU A 172 5.53 -16.34 19.67
N ASP A 173 4.34 -16.92 19.50
CA ASP A 173 4.05 -17.86 18.41
C ASP A 173 3.60 -17.17 17.11
N GLU A 174 3.09 -15.95 17.20
CA GLU A 174 2.46 -15.24 16.08
C GLU A 174 2.88 -13.77 16.04
N PRO A 175 4.08 -13.48 15.49
CA PRO A 175 4.56 -12.11 15.37
C PRO A 175 3.78 -11.35 14.29
N PHE A 176 3.41 -10.11 14.60
CA PHE A 176 2.91 -9.13 13.63
C PHE A 176 4.02 -8.16 13.27
N THR A 177 4.18 -7.86 11.98
CA THR A 177 5.00 -6.73 11.53
C THR A 177 4.14 -5.47 11.42
N ALA A 178 4.78 -4.28 11.46
CA ALA A 178 4.07 -3.04 11.17
C ALA A 178 3.39 -3.06 9.78
N SER A 179 4.00 -3.75 8.81
CA SER A 179 3.42 -3.97 7.48
C SER A 179 2.21 -4.92 7.48
N ASP A 180 2.14 -5.90 8.39
CA ASP A 180 0.93 -6.73 8.56
C ASP A 180 -0.26 -5.88 9.01
N VAL A 181 -0.03 -4.97 9.97
CA VAL A 181 -1.05 -4.04 10.45
C VAL A 181 -1.54 -3.13 9.32
N GLU A 182 -0.62 -2.58 8.50
CA GLU A 182 -0.97 -1.81 7.29
C GLU A 182 -1.84 -2.63 6.33
N ARG A 183 -1.43 -3.86 6.01
CA ARG A 183 -2.15 -4.71 5.06
C ARG A 183 -3.52 -5.11 5.56
N ALA A 184 -3.66 -5.39 6.86
CA ALA A 184 -4.94 -5.69 7.48
C ALA A 184 -5.91 -4.49 7.40
N LEU A 185 -5.42 -3.28 7.70
CA LEU A 185 -6.19 -2.03 7.54
C LEU A 185 -6.62 -1.83 6.08
N TRP A 186 -5.69 -1.98 5.15
CA TRP A 186 -5.98 -1.86 3.72
C TRP A 186 -7.03 -2.88 3.26
N SER A 187 -6.85 -4.15 3.62
CA SER A 187 -7.76 -5.24 3.26
C SER A 187 -9.17 -5.01 3.79
N SER A 188 -9.29 -4.54 5.04
CA SER A 188 -10.58 -4.19 5.63
C SER A 188 -11.25 -3.02 4.92
N ALA A 189 -10.48 -1.97 4.59
CA ALA A 189 -11.00 -0.80 3.89
C ALA A 189 -11.46 -1.13 2.46
N VAL A 190 -10.70 -1.97 1.73
CA VAL A 190 -11.06 -2.45 0.39
C VAL A 190 -12.29 -3.35 0.44
N GLY A 191 -12.37 -4.29 1.40
CA GLY A 191 -13.55 -5.11 1.60
C GLY A 191 -14.81 -4.27 1.80
N ALA A 192 -14.77 -3.31 2.74
CA ALA A 192 -15.89 -2.41 2.99
C ALA A 192 -16.26 -1.55 1.77
N LYS A 193 -15.29 -1.19 0.93
CA LYS A 193 -15.55 -0.46 -0.32
C LYS A 193 -16.27 -1.34 -1.35
N LEU A 194 -15.85 -2.59 -1.51
CA LEU A 194 -16.47 -3.55 -2.42
C LEU A 194 -17.92 -3.85 -1.99
N ASP A 195 -18.15 -4.09 -0.70
CA ASP A 195 -19.50 -4.35 -0.17
C ASP A 195 -20.47 -3.19 -0.46
N ARG A 196 -20.00 -1.94 -0.26
CA ARG A 196 -20.77 -0.73 -0.59
C ARG A 196 -21.07 -0.60 -2.10
N LEU A 197 -20.20 -1.10 -2.97
CA LEU A 197 -20.44 -1.09 -4.42
C LEU A 197 -21.49 -2.13 -4.81
N SER A 198 -21.43 -3.32 -4.22
CA SER A 198 -22.40 -4.39 -4.44
C SER A 198 -23.81 -4.06 -3.94
N GLN A 199 -23.94 -3.23 -2.91
CA GLN A 199 -25.23 -2.81 -2.34
C GLN A 199 -25.92 -1.66 -3.09
N LYS A 200 -25.28 -1.00 -4.06
CA LYS A 200 -25.96 0.02 -4.87
C LYS A 200 -26.90 -0.66 -5.88
N PRO A 201 -28.23 -0.44 -5.81
CA PRO A 201 -29.14 -0.97 -6.82
C PRO A 201 -28.78 -0.39 -8.18
N ASN A 202 -28.73 -1.23 -9.22
CA ASN A 202 -28.66 -0.79 -10.61
C ASN A 202 -29.90 0.06 -10.93
N SER A 203 -29.82 1.38 -10.80
CA SER A 203 -30.83 2.31 -11.31
C SER A 203 -30.73 2.43 -12.84
N ARG A 204 -30.90 1.30 -13.52
CA ARG A 204 -31.17 1.22 -14.96
C ARG A 204 -32.23 0.16 -15.23
N ALA A 205 -33.43 0.40 -14.70
CA ALA A 205 -34.65 -0.19 -15.25
C ALA A 205 -35.56 0.97 -15.65
N ASN A 206 -35.61 1.25 -16.95
CA ASN A 206 -36.62 2.13 -17.54
C ASN A 206 -37.77 1.21 -17.99
N PRO A 207 -38.90 1.10 -17.27
CA PRO A 207 -40.07 0.47 -17.84
C PRO A 207 -40.77 1.52 -18.71
N LYS A 208 -40.64 1.38 -20.03
CA LYS A 208 -41.54 2.08 -20.97
C LYS A 208 -42.97 1.61 -20.71
N ILE A 209 -43.72 2.38 -19.92
CA ILE A 209 -45.17 2.26 -19.84
C ILE A 209 -45.75 3.36 -20.73
N SER A 210 -45.99 3.05 -22.01
CA SER A 210 -46.89 3.85 -22.85
C SER A 210 -48.31 3.34 -22.67
N CYS A 211 -49.04 3.90 -21.71
CA CYS A 211 -50.49 3.71 -21.62
C CYS A 211 -51.17 4.98 -22.13
N LYS A 212 -51.39 5.08 -23.44
CA LYS A 212 -52.33 6.07 -23.99
C LYS A 212 -53.73 5.47 -23.91
N ARG A 213 -54.54 5.97 -22.98
CA ARG A 213 -55.99 5.77 -22.94
C ARG A 213 -56.72 7.10 -22.68
N LYS A 214 -57.68 7.36 -23.57
CA LYS A 214 -58.88 8.23 -23.46
C LYS A 214 -58.64 9.74 -23.66
N ARG A 215 -59.54 10.52 -24.28
CA ARG A 215 -60.85 10.31 -24.95
C ARG A 215 -61.24 11.60 -25.70
N CYS A 216 -62.20 11.45 -26.62
CA CYS A 216 -63.16 12.41 -27.21
C CYS A 216 -63.14 13.88 -26.76
N CYS A 217 -63.21 14.82 -27.71
CA CYS A 217 -64.44 15.38 -28.28
C CYS A 217 -64.17 15.83 -29.71
#